data_AF-A0A151IN54-F1
#
_entry.id   AF-A0A151IN54-F1
#
_cell.length_a   1.000
_cell.length_b   1.000
_cell.length_c   1.000
_cell.angle_alpha   90.00
_cell.angle_beta   90.00
_cell.angle_gamma   90.00
#
_symmetry.space_group_name_H-M   'P 1'
#
loop_
_entity.id
_entity.type
_entity.pdbx_description
1 polymer ?
#
loop_
_entity_poly.entity_id
_entity_poly.type
_entity_poly.pdbx_seq_one_letter_code
_entity_poly.pdbx_strand_id
1 'polypeptide(L)'
;METNFKLKPDTYDGNGSLREFLAQFNLIAYANHWENSTKAAVLASCLRGKARAILESVENLGNLEFEELKSKLELRFGDSQSAQNYYSQFTNRKQKFGESVAALGADIDRLARLAYSECTDSVREKIACAQFVSALSNGFLKRTLQLEGITSLRVAIERAKAIQLIQENSFDKKEGNSFNFKQGKEKNEADKEEENHKQEKGKFNKNKFQKVGTGKDDKEIKNARRKECWECGKEGHFRAECPGNTGNTE
;
A
#
# COMPACT_ATOMS: atom_id res chain seq x y z
N MET A 1 -31.71 -35.65 8.22
CA MET A 1 -31.23 -35.43 9.60
C MET A 1 -31.52 -33.98 9.94
N GLU A 2 -32.59 -33.73 10.68
CA GLU A 2 -32.89 -32.39 11.20
C GLU A 2 -31.88 -32.09 12.30
N THR A 3 -30.90 -31.24 11.99
CA THR A 3 -29.97 -30.74 13.01
C THR A 3 -30.75 -29.78 13.91
N ASN A 4 -31.09 -30.25 15.11
CA ASN A 4 -31.85 -29.52 16.13
C ASN A 4 -31.00 -28.42 16.82
N PHE A 5 -30.16 -27.72 16.06
CA PHE A 5 -29.26 -26.68 16.55
C PHE A 5 -29.82 -25.31 16.18
N LYS A 6 -30.41 -24.61 17.16
CA LYS A 6 -30.90 -23.23 16.97
C LYS A 6 -29.78 -22.24 17.30
N LEU A 7 -29.31 -21.54 16.27
CA LEU A 7 -28.33 -20.48 16.41
C LEU A 7 -28.94 -19.30 17.18
N LYS A 8 -28.17 -18.69 18.08
CA LYS A 8 -28.60 -17.50 18.84
C LYS A 8 -27.86 -16.28 18.31
N PRO A 9 -28.55 -15.17 18.00
CA PRO A 9 -27.89 -13.93 17.64
C PRO A 9 -27.22 -13.30 18.85
N ASP A 10 -26.18 -12.53 18.59
CA ASP A 10 -25.56 -11.67 19.59
C ASP A 10 -26.48 -10.50 19.98
N THR A 11 -26.08 -9.78 21.02
CA THR A 11 -26.77 -8.55 21.45
C THR A 11 -26.18 -7.32 20.78
N TYR A 12 -27.00 -6.29 20.57
CA TYR A 12 -26.55 -5.01 20.04
C TYR A 12 -26.87 -3.89 21.02
N ASP A 13 -25.85 -3.17 21.49
CA ASP A 13 -25.97 -2.10 22.48
C ASP A 13 -25.99 -0.68 21.87
N GLY A 14 -25.80 -0.58 20.55
CA GLY A 14 -25.66 0.68 19.82
C GLY A 14 -24.22 1.07 19.53
N ASN A 15 -23.22 0.27 19.94
CA ASN A 15 -21.82 0.45 19.59
C ASN A 15 -21.40 -0.53 18.48
N GLY A 16 -20.40 -0.14 17.68
CA GLY A 16 -19.94 -0.95 16.54
C GLY A 16 -20.84 -0.81 15.30
N SER A 17 -20.51 -1.56 14.24
CA SER A 17 -21.22 -1.45 12.96
C SER A 17 -22.57 -2.15 13.02
N LEU A 18 -23.66 -1.38 12.90
CA LEU A 18 -25.01 -1.92 12.76
C LEU A 18 -25.12 -2.87 11.55
N ARG A 19 -24.40 -2.57 10.46
CA ARG A 19 -24.41 -3.39 9.23
C ARG A 19 -23.85 -4.78 9.48
N GLU A 20 -22.73 -4.89 10.20
CA GLU A 20 -22.12 -6.18 10.52
C GLU A 20 -23.03 -7.01 11.43
N PHE A 21 -23.62 -6.38 12.46
CA PHE A 21 -24.60 -7.01 13.34
C PHE A 21 -25.81 -7.54 12.57
N LEU A 22 -26.43 -6.72 11.71
CA LEU A 22 -27.59 -7.14 10.91
C LEU A 22 -27.24 -8.24 9.90
N ALA A 23 -26.02 -8.24 9.33
CA ALA A 23 -25.57 -9.30 8.45
C ALA A 23 -25.50 -10.66 9.18
N GLN A 24 -24.89 -10.69 10.36
CA GLN A 24 -24.83 -11.88 11.20
C GLN A 24 -26.23 -12.33 11.66
N PHE A 25 -27.06 -11.38 12.10
CA PHE A 25 -28.45 -11.63 12.51
C PHE A 25 -29.25 -12.28 11.37
N ASN A 26 -29.16 -11.75 10.15
CA ASN A 26 -29.89 -12.27 9.00
C ASN A 26 -29.41 -13.67 8.58
N LEU A 27 -28.11 -13.96 8.69
CA LEU A 27 -27.57 -15.29 8.47
C LEU A 27 -28.15 -16.30 9.48
N ILE A 28 -28.23 -15.93 10.75
CA ILE A 28 -28.82 -16.75 11.82
C ILE A 28 -30.32 -16.95 11.59
N ALA A 29 -31.03 -15.88 11.25
CA ALA A 29 -32.46 -15.93 10.95
C ALA A 29 -32.77 -16.84 9.76
N TYR A 30 -31.93 -16.80 8.72
CA TYR A 30 -32.02 -17.71 7.57
C TYR A 30 -31.79 -19.17 7.99
N ALA A 31 -30.72 -19.45 8.74
CA ALA A 31 -30.40 -20.79 9.20
C ALA A 31 -31.47 -21.40 10.14
N ASN A 32 -32.14 -20.55 10.93
CA ASN A 32 -33.22 -20.96 11.81
C ASN A 32 -34.62 -20.90 11.17
N HIS A 33 -34.73 -20.56 9.88
CA HIS A 33 -36.00 -20.41 9.16
C HIS A 33 -37.01 -19.46 9.83
N TRP A 34 -36.54 -18.30 10.32
CA TRP A 34 -37.41 -17.33 10.96
C TRP A 34 -38.25 -16.54 9.95
N GLU A 35 -39.55 -16.49 10.20
CA GLU A 35 -40.47 -15.56 9.55
C GLU A 35 -40.29 -14.12 10.08
N ASN A 36 -40.82 -13.14 9.36
CA ASN A 36 -40.62 -11.71 9.68
C ASN A 36 -41.09 -11.33 11.09
N SER A 37 -42.19 -11.90 11.59
CA SER A 37 -42.68 -11.69 12.95
C SER A 37 -41.67 -12.18 14.01
N THR A 38 -41.11 -13.38 13.79
CA THR A 38 -40.08 -13.95 14.67
C THR A 38 -38.79 -13.14 14.59
N LYS A 39 -38.38 -12.71 13.39
CA LYS A 39 -37.22 -11.82 13.22
C LYS A 39 -37.39 -10.52 14.02
N ALA A 40 -38.55 -9.88 13.94
CA ALA A 40 -38.80 -8.63 14.68
C ALA A 40 -38.72 -8.84 16.20
N ALA A 41 -39.39 -9.88 16.71
CA ALA A 41 -39.38 -10.20 18.14
C ALA A 41 -37.96 -10.52 18.64
N VAL A 42 -37.22 -11.35 17.90
CA VAL A 42 -35.85 -11.71 18.29
C VAL A 42 -34.91 -10.51 18.16
N LEU A 43 -35.00 -9.71 17.09
CA LEU A 43 -34.20 -8.49 16.93
C LEU A 43 -34.43 -7.52 18.10
N ALA A 44 -35.68 -7.28 18.48
CA ALA A 44 -36.03 -6.48 19.65
C ALA A 44 -35.41 -7.06 20.93
N SER A 45 -35.44 -8.40 21.08
CA SER A 45 -34.83 -9.09 22.24
C SER A 45 -33.31 -9.01 22.29
N CYS A 46 -32.63 -8.76 21.16
CA CYS A 46 -31.19 -8.57 21.07
C CYS A 46 -30.75 -7.16 21.50
N LEU A 47 -31.66 -6.17 21.52
CA LEU A 47 -31.29 -4.77 21.80
C LEU A 47 -30.96 -4.54 23.28
N ARG A 48 -29.82 -3.89 23.52
CA ARG A 48 -29.28 -3.52 24.83
C ARG A 48 -28.95 -2.02 24.84
N GLY A 49 -28.65 -1.49 26.03
CA GLY A 49 -28.12 -0.13 26.17
C GLY A 49 -28.90 0.94 25.40
N LYS A 50 -28.19 1.74 24.60
CA LYS A 50 -28.76 2.84 23.81
C LYS A 50 -29.64 2.33 22.68
N ALA A 51 -29.35 1.15 22.12
CA ALA A 51 -30.16 0.57 21.06
C ALA A 51 -31.55 0.16 21.54
N ARG A 52 -31.69 -0.29 22.79
CA ARG A 52 -32.99 -0.66 23.38
C ARG A 52 -33.97 0.52 23.42
N ALA A 53 -33.48 1.75 23.59
CA ALA A 53 -34.32 2.95 23.65
C ALA A 53 -35.15 3.17 22.36
N ILE A 54 -34.75 2.58 21.22
CA ILE A 54 -35.57 2.61 20.00
C ILE A 54 -36.96 2.00 20.21
N LEU A 55 -37.07 0.99 21.07
CA LEU A 55 -38.33 0.31 21.34
C LEU A 55 -39.37 1.23 22.01
N GLU A 56 -38.94 2.31 22.66
CA GLU A 56 -39.86 3.33 23.22
C GLU A 56 -40.58 4.13 22.13
N SER A 57 -39.97 4.22 20.94
CA SER A 57 -40.54 4.94 19.78
C SER A 57 -41.41 4.05 18.89
N VAL A 58 -41.65 2.81 19.28
CA VAL A 58 -42.50 1.85 18.54
C VAL A 58 -43.92 1.92 19.09
N GLU A 59 -44.88 2.27 18.23
CA GLU A 59 -46.28 2.48 18.62
C GLU A 59 -46.99 1.17 19.01
N ASN A 60 -46.67 0.07 18.31
CA ASN A 60 -47.27 -1.24 18.57
C ASN A 60 -46.24 -2.38 18.49
N LEU A 61 -45.73 -2.79 19.66
CA LEU A 61 -44.81 -3.92 19.77
C LEU A 61 -45.41 -5.26 19.32
N GLY A 62 -46.74 -5.42 19.39
CA GLY A 62 -47.43 -6.67 19.02
C GLY A 62 -47.48 -6.90 17.50
N ASN A 63 -47.44 -5.82 16.72
CA ASN A 63 -47.44 -5.86 15.25
C ASN A 63 -46.15 -5.31 14.64
N LEU A 64 -45.07 -5.24 15.43
CA LEU A 64 -43.81 -4.67 14.98
C LEU A 64 -43.24 -5.50 13.82
N GLU A 65 -43.08 -4.86 12.67
CA GLU A 65 -42.44 -5.49 11.52
C GLU A 65 -40.92 -5.37 11.60
N PHE A 66 -40.23 -6.38 11.06
CA PHE A 66 -38.78 -6.41 11.02
C PHE A 66 -38.19 -5.19 10.30
N GLU A 67 -38.77 -4.79 9.17
CA GLU A 67 -38.28 -3.65 8.38
C GLU A 67 -38.51 -2.30 9.09
N GLU A 68 -39.58 -2.17 9.89
CA GLU A 68 -39.79 -0.96 10.70
C GLU A 68 -38.69 -0.82 11.77
N LEU A 69 -38.44 -1.88 12.55
CA LEU A 69 -37.42 -1.86 13.59
C LEU A 69 -36.02 -1.65 13.00
N LYS A 70 -35.72 -2.34 11.89
CA LYS A 70 -34.47 -2.19 11.15
C LYS A 70 -34.29 -0.76 10.65
N SER A 71 -35.31 -0.13 10.06
CA SER A 71 -35.24 1.25 9.58
C SER A 71 -34.97 2.25 10.71
N LYS A 72 -35.61 2.07 11.88
CA LYS A 72 -35.33 2.90 13.06
C LYS A 72 -33.90 2.71 13.58
N LEU A 73 -33.38 1.47 13.56
CA LEU A 73 -31.99 1.18 13.89
C LEU A 73 -31.03 1.83 12.89
N GLU A 74 -31.29 1.71 11.60
CA GLU A 74 -30.47 2.33 10.54
C GLU A 74 -30.46 3.85 10.63
N LEU A 75 -31.61 4.47 10.94
CA LEU A 75 -31.69 5.91 11.14
C LEU A 75 -30.84 6.39 12.33
N ARG A 76 -30.77 5.60 13.42
CA ARG A 76 -30.10 6.01 14.66
C ARG A 76 -28.64 5.59 14.75
N PHE A 77 -28.33 4.40 14.25
CA PHE A 77 -27.04 3.70 14.40
C PHE A 77 -26.46 3.20 13.08
N GLY A 78 -27.17 3.36 11.97
CA GLY A 78 -26.60 3.11 10.65
C GLY A 78 -25.38 3.99 10.45
N ASP A 79 -24.43 3.50 9.67
CA ASP A 79 -23.30 4.32 9.25
C ASP A 79 -23.84 5.50 8.44
N SER A 80 -23.93 6.66 9.09
CA SER A 80 -24.25 7.96 8.46
C SER A 80 -23.18 8.41 7.47
N GLN A 81 -22.12 7.64 7.30
CA GLN A 81 -21.09 7.87 6.31
C GLN A 81 -21.69 7.60 4.93
N SER A 82 -21.94 8.67 4.20
CA SER A 82 -22.35 8.59 2.80
C SER A 82 -21.30 7.83 1.99
N ALA A 83 -21.72 7.23 0.86
CA ALA A 83 -20.79 6.66 -0.11
C ALA A 83 -19.67 7.65 -0.49
N GLN A 84 -19.98 8.95 -0.51
CA GLN A 84 -19.02 10.03 -0.73
C GLN A 84 -17.94 10.10 0.36
N ASN A 85 -18.28 9.96 1.64
CA ASN A 85 -17.30 9.95 2.72
C ASN A 85 -16.38 8.73 2.62
N TYR A 86 -16.93 7.56 2.28
CA TYR A 86 -16.13 6.36 2.03
C TYR A 86 -15.23 6.51 0.82
N TYR A 87 -15.71 7.13 -0.24
CA TYR A 87 -14.91 7.47 -1.41
C TYR A 87 -13.74 8.39 -1.05
N SER A 88 -13.98 9.44 -0.26
CA SER A 88 -12.92 10.32 0.24
C SER A 88 -11.92 9.60 1.13
N GLN A 89 -12.37 8.69 2.01
CA GLN A 89 -11.47 7.86 2.81
C GLN A 89 -10.64 6.91 1.95
N PHE A 90 -11.26 6.26 0.97
CA PHE A 90 -10.61 5.33 0.04
C PHE A 90 -9.51 6.02 -0.76
N THR A 91 -9.84 7.12 -1.44
CA THR A 91 -8.90 7.86 -2.31
C THR A 91 -7.74 8.47 -1.54
N ASN A 92 -7.98 8.95 -0.31
CA ASN A 92 -6.95 9.52 0.56
C ASN A 92 -6.17 8.48 1.37
N ARG A 93 -6.54 7.18 1.29
CA ARG A 93 -5.89 6.14 2.07
C ARG A 93 -4.41 6.02 1.69
N LYS A 94 -3.53 6.17 2.67
CA LYS A 94 -2.07 5.94 2.59
C LYS A 94 -1.61 5.03 3.72
N GLN A 95 -0.59 4.23 3.47
CA GLN A 95 0.01 3.36 4.47
C GLN A 95 0.58 4.21 5.62
N LYS A 96 0.15 3.92 6.85
CA LYS A 96 0.64 4.61 8.05
C LYS A 96 2.04 4.09 8.43
N PHE A 97 2.78 4.87 9.21
CA PHE A 97 4.05 4.42 9.76
C PHE A 97 3.83 3.18 10.64
N GLY A 98 4.62 2.13 10.43
CA GLY A 98 4.50 0.85 11.14
C GLY A 98 3.29 -0.02 10.76
N GLU A 99 2.43 0.44 9.83
CA GLU A 99 1.30 -0.35 9.37
C GLU A 99 1.75 -1.49 8.46
N SER A 100 1.31 -2.71 8.76
CA SER A 100 1.60 -3.87 7.92
C SER A 100 0.86 -3.78 6.58
N VAL A 101 1.47 -4.34 5.54
CA VAL A 101 0.88 -4.36 4.20
C VAL A 101 -0.46 -5.12 4.18
N ALA A 102 -0.59 -6.15 5.01
CA ALA A 102 -1.85 -6.89 5.17
C ALA A 102 -2.97 -6.02 5.75
N ALA A 103 -2.67 -5.24 6.80
CA ALA A 103 -3.64 -4.35 7.44
C ALA A 103 -4.10 -3.24 6.47
N LEU A 104 -3.16 -2.63 5.74
CA LEU A 104 -3.47 -1.68 4.68
C LEU A 104 -4.40 -2.29 3.62
N GLY A 105 -4.07 -3.49 3.14
CA GLY A 105 -4.85 -4.20 2.12
C GLY A 105 -6.28 -4.50 2.59
N ALA A 106 -6.44 -4.99 3.83
CA ALA A 106 -7.75 -5.28 4.41
C ALA A 106 -8.63 -4.03 4.55
N ASP A 107 -8.05 -2.91 4.96
CA ASP A 107 -8.80 -1.65 5.10
C ASP A 107 -9.15 -1.03 3.73
N ILE A 108 -8.25 -1.11 2.74
CA ILE A 108 -8.54 -0.68 1.35
C ILE A 108 -9.66 -1.52 0.74
N ASP A 109 -9.64 -2.83 0.93
CA ASP A 109 -10.70 -3.75 0.49
C ASP A 109 -12.06 -3.39 1.11
N ARG A 110 -12.07 -3.17 2.44
CA ARG A 110 -13.25 -2.71 3.17
C ARG A 110 -13.78 -1.37 2.64
N LEU A 111 -12.90 -0.38 2.47
CA LEU A 111 -13.26 0.94 1.95
C LEU A 111 -13.77 0.86 0.50
N ALA A 112 -13.19 0.01 -0.36
CA ALA A 112 -13.68 -0.19 -1.71
C ALA A 112 -15.09 -0.78 -1.73
N ARG A 113 -15.40 -1.72 -0.82
CA ARG A 113 -16.75 -2.27 -0.64
C ARG A 113 -17.80 -1.23 -0.26
N LEU A 114 -17.39 -0.23 0.51
CA LEU A 114 -18.26 0.83 1.00
C LEU A 114 -18.39 2.00 0.01
N ALA A 115 -17.30 2.38 -0.65
CA ALA A 115 -17.25 3.49 -1.59
C ALA A 115 -17.86 3.17 -2.96
N TYR A 116 -17.75 1.92 -3.41
CA TYR A 116 -18.19 1.47 -4.74
C TYR A 116 -19.19 0.32 -4.64
N SER A 117 -20.22 0.50 -3.82
CA SER A 117 -21.24 -0.52 -3.53
C SER A 117 -21.93 -1.05 -4.80
N GLU A 118 -22.10 -0.18 -5.78
CA GLU A 118 -22.75 -0.38 -7.09
C GLU A 118 -21.90 -1.12 -8.12
N CYS A 119 -20.58 -1.20 -7.90
CA CYS A 119 -19.67 -1.86 -8.84
C CYS A 119 -19.68 -3.39 -8.66
N THR A 120 -19.44 -4.14 -9.75
CA THR A 120 -19.23 -5.59 -9.64
C THR A 120 -17.93 -5.90 -8.87
N ASP A 121 -17.85 -7.07 -8.25
CA ASP A 121 -16.68 -7.48 -7.46
C ASP A 121 -15.37 -7.42 -8.26
N SER A 122 -15.40 -7.83 -9.53
CA SER A 122 -14.22 -7.77 -10.40
C SER A 122 -13.73 -6.34 -10.66
N VAL A 123 -14.65 -5.39 -10.87
CA VAL A 123 -14.30 -3.97 -11.08
C VAL A 123 -13.75 -3.38 -9.77
N ARG A 124 -14.43 -3.67 -8.67
CA ARG A 124 -14.06 -3.22 -7.34
C ARG A 124 -12.69 -3.72 -6.91
N GLU A 125 -12.37 -4.99 -7.21
CA GLU A 125 -11.05 -5.59 -6.93
C GLU A 125 -9.93 -4.87 -7.68
N LYS A 126 -10.15 -4.54 -8.96
CA LYS A 126 -9.17 -3.77 -9.75
C LYS A 126 -8.95 -2.37 -9.19
N ILE A 127 -10.02 -1.68 -8.81
CA ILE A 127 -9.96 -0.36 -8.17
C ILE A 127 -9.19 -0.43 -6.85
N ALA A 128 -9.51 -1.41 -6.00
CA ALA A 128 -8.86 -1.62 -4.73
C ALA A 128 -7.37 -1.98 -4.88
N CYS A 129 -7.02 -2.83 -5.86
CA CYS A 129 -5.64 -3.17 -6.18
C CYS A 129 -4.82 -1.95 -6.60
N ALA A 130 -5.35 -1.13 -7.51
CA ALA A 130 -4.69 0.10 -7.96
C ALA A 130 -4.47 1.08 -6.80
N GLN A 131 -5.49 1.26 -5.94
CA GLN A 131 -5.37 2.13 -4.78
C GLN A 131 -4.37 1.60 -3.76
N PHE A 132 -4.36 0.29 -3.51
CA PHE A 132 -3.39 -0.36 -2.63
C PHE A 132 -1.95 -0.08 -3.07
N VAL A 133 -1.63 -0.32 -4.35
CA VAL A 133 -0.31 -0.04 -4.90
C VAL A 133 0.04 1.45 -4.78
N SER A 134 -0.92 2.34 -5.01
CA SER A 134 -0.73 3.80 -4.86
C SER A 134 -0.50 4.24 -3.41
N ALA A 135 -1.10 3.52 -2.45
CA ALA A 135 -1.12 3.83 -1.03
C ALA A 135 0.14 3.37 -0.28
N LEU A 136 0.91 2.42 -0.83
CA LEU A 136 2.15 1.93 -0.22
C LEU A 136 3.15 3.06 0.04
N SER A 137 3.76 3.04 1.24
CA SER A 137 4.78 4.02 1.64
C SER A 137 6.15 3.69 1.06
N ASN A 138 6.48 2.40 0.89
CA ASN A 138 7.74 1.95 0.32
C ASN A 138 7.73 2.12 -1.21
N GLY A 139 8.52 3.08 -1.70
CA GLY A 139 8.63 3.39 -3.13
C GLY A 139 9.18 2.25 -3.99
N PHE A 140 10.01 1.35 -3.43
CA PHE A 140 10.46 0.16 -4.15
C PHE A 140 9.32 -0.83 -4.35
N LEU A 141 8.59 -1.20 -3.27
CA LEU A 141 7.41 -2.08 -3.38
C LEU A 141 6.41 -1.54 -4.39
N LYS A 142 6.09 -0.24 -4.30
CA LYS A 142 5.17 0.43 -5.22
C LYS A 142 5.61 0.27 -6.69
N ARG A 143 6.86 0.59 -7.02
CA ARG A 143 7.37 0.48 -8.40
C ARG A 143 7.39 -0.96 -8.89
N THR A 144 7.82 -1.90 -8.06
CA THR A 144 7.85 -3.33 -8.43
C THR A 144 6.46 -3.85 -8.78
N LEU A 145 5.46 -3.58 -7.93
CA LEU A 145 4.09 -4.02 -8.18
C LEU A 145 3.47 -3.34 -9.42
N GLN A 146 3.80 -2.07 -9.66
CA GLN A 146 3.37 -1.35 -10.87
C GLN A 146 3.93 -1.97 -12.15
N LEU A 147 5.21 -2.35 -12.16
CA LEU A 147 5.86 -2.98 -13.32
C LEU A 147 5.35 -4.39 -13.58
N GLU A 148 4.99 -5.13 -12.53
CA GLU A 148 4.42 -6.49 -12.66
C GLU A 148 2.97 -6.49 -13.17
N GLY A 149 2.29 -5.34 -13.23
CA GLY A 149 0.94 -5.24 -13.79
C GLY A 149 -0.12 -6.03 -13.02
N ILE A 150 0.04 -6.17 -11.70
CA ILE A 150 -0.87 -6.94 -10.86
C ILE A 150 -2.24 -6.26 -10.78
N THR A 151 -3.31 -7.02 -11.02
CA THR A 151 -4.70 -6.53 -11.04
C THR A 151 -5.60 -7.12 -9.96
N SER A 152 -5.12 -8.10 -9.19
CA SER A 152 -5.83 -8.65 -8.03
C SER A 152 -5.21 -8.11 -6.74
N LEU A 153 -6.06 -7.55 -5.87
CA LEU A 153 -5.63 -7.02 -4.58
C LEU A 153 -4.97 -8.09 -3.72
N ARG A 154 -5.55 -9.30 -3.68
CA ARG A 154 -5.00 -10.42 -2.92
C ARG A 154 -3.59 -10.77 -3.39
N VAL A 155 -3.39 -10.89 -4.70
CA VAL A 155 -2.07 -11.19 -5.29
C VAL A 155 -1.07 -10.09 -4.97
N ALA A 156 -1.49 -8.82 -5.04
CA ALA A 156 -0.62 -7.68 -4.72
C ALA A 156 -0.17 -7.70 -3.26
N ILE A 157 -1.06 -8.03 -2.32
CA ILE A 157 -0.75 -8.15 -0.89
C ILE A 157 0.27 -9.27 -0.64
N GLU A 158 0.02 -10.47 -1.19
CA GLU A 158 0.93 -11.61 -1.00
C GLU A 158 2.29 -11.36 -1.64
N ARG A 159 2.32 -10.75 -2.83
CA ARG A 159 3.57 -10.38 -3.49
C ARG A 159 4.36 -9.35 -2.70
N ALA A 160 3.69 -8.32 -2.17
CA ALA A 160 4.32 -7.30 -1.35
C ALA A 160 4.94 -7.88 -0.07
N LYS A 161 4.22 -8.79 0.62
CA LYS A 161 4.76 -9.54 1.78
C LYS A 161 6.02 -10.32 1.39
N ALA A 162 5.98 -11.05 0.28
CA ALA A 162 7.14 -11.83 -0.18
C ALA A 162 8.37 -10.94 -0.45
N ILE A 163 8.17 -9.77 -1.07
CA ILE A 163 9.25 -8.83 -1.32
C ILE A 163 9.82 -8.26 0.00
N GLN A 164 8.97 -7.93 0.97
CA GLN A 164 9.41 -7.46 2.28
C GLN A 164 10.30 -8.49 2.98
N LEU A 165 9.88 -9.76 3.01
CA LEU A 165 10.66 -10.86 3.61
C LEU A 165 12.02 -11.05 2.92
N ILE A 166 12.06 -10.96 1.58
CA ILE A 166 13.32 -11.09 0.83
C ILE A 166 14.26 -9.92 1.13
N GLN A 167 13.72 -8.71 1.28
CA GLN A 167 14.51 -7.52 1.61
C GLN A 167 15.07 -7.58 3.03
N GLU A 168 14.25 -7.91 4.03
CA GLU A 168 14.68 -8.05 5.43
C GLU A 168 15.89 -9.01 5.53
N ASN A 169 15.79 -10.18 4.90
CA ASN A 169 16.89 -11.16 4.84
C ASN A 169 18.14 -10.68 4.09
N SER A 170 18.01 -9.68 3.22
CA SER A 170 19.13 -9.13 2.44
C SER A 170 19.86 -8.00 3.18
N PHE A 171 19.21 -7.33 4.13
CA PHE A 171 19.83 -6.27 4.94
C PHE A 171 20.61 -6.83 6.14
N ASP A 172 20.15 -7.93 6.76
CA ASP A 172 20.87 -8.59 7.87
C ASP A 172 22.25 -9.16 7.47
N LYS A 173 22.51 -9.35 6.17
CA LYS A 173 23.81 -9.84 5.67
C LYS A 173 24.88 -8.75 5.50
N LYS A 174 24.59 -7.47 5.73
CA LYS A 174 25.52 -6.35 5.45
C LYS A 174 26.15 -5.68 6.67
N GLU A 175 25.90 -6.13 7.90
CA GLU A 175 26.57 -5.58 9.10
C GLU A 175 27.95 -6.17 9.41
N GLY A 176 28.57 -6.89 8.45
CA GLY A 176 29.79 -7.65 8.71
C GLY A 176 31.04 -7.33 7.87
N ASN A 177 31.10 -6.24 7.10
CA ASN A 177 32.33 -5.93 6.35
C ASN A 177 32.56 -4.42 6.16
N SER A 178 32.96 -3.75 7.24
CA SER A 178 33.73 -2.52 7.16
C SER A 178 35.22 -2.89 7.24
N PHE A 179 35.84 -3.16 6.09
CA PHE A 179 37.30 -3.22 5.98
C PHE A 179 37.78 -2.16 4.99
N ASN A 180 38.09 -1.00 5.58
CA ASN A 180 39.11 0.00 5.22
C ASN A 180 39.61 0.02 3.77
N PHE A 181 39.06 0.94 2.97
CA PHE A 181 39.77 1.47 1.80
C PHE A 181 40.81 2.50 2.27
N LYS A 182 42.03 2.05 2.60
CA LYS A 182 43.17 2.96 2.78
C LYS A 182 43.70 3.36 1.39
N GLN A 183 43.55 4.64 1.10
CA GLN A 183 44.09 5.31 -0.07
C GLN A 183 45.60 5.52 0.13
N GLY A 184 46.43 4.69 -0.52
CA GLY A 184 47.88 4.85 -0.57
C GLY A 184 48.30 5.43 -1.92
N LYS A 185 48.83 6.66 -1.91
CA LYS A 185 49.62 7.25 -3.00
C LYS A 185 51.02 6.64 -2.96
N GLU A 186 51.53 6.17 -4.09
CA GLU A 186 52.97 6.23 -4.42
C GLU A 186 53.19 6.03 -5.94
N LYS A 187 54.23 6.70 -6.47
CA LYS A 187 54.57 6.89 -7.89
C LYS A 187 55.72 5.97 -8.31
N ASN A 188 55.71 5.52 -9.58
CA ASN A 188 56.80 5.09 -10.52
C ASN A 188 57.86 4.07 -10.00
N GLU A 189 58.47 3.14 -10.73
CA GLU A 189 58.90 3.04 -12.14
C GLU A 189 59.41 1.60 -12.45
N ALA A 190 59.26 1.16 -13.72
CA ALA A 190 59.98 0.18 -14.55
C ALA A 190 60.68 -1.13 -14.04
N ASP A 191 60.38 -2.23 -14.78
CA ASP A 191 61.29 -3.15 -15.53
C ASP A 191 61.37 -4.67 -15.22
N LYS A 192 61.21 -5.44 -16.34
CA LYS A 192 61.67 -6.83 -16.67
C LYS A 192 60.93 -8.03 -16.05
N GLU A 193 60.73 -9.19 -16.69
CA GLU A 193 60.76 -9.76 -18.06
C GLU A 193 60.27 -11.23 -17.87
N GLU A 194 59.51 -11.78 -18.84
CA GLU A 194 59.37 -13.22 -19.22
C GLU A 194 58.95 -14.29 -18.16
N GLU A 195 58.13 -15.33 -18.41
CA GLU A 195 57.85 -16.12 -19.63
C GLU A 195 56.64 -17.08 -19.42
N ASN A 196 55.95 -17.43 -20.52
CA ASN A 196 55.24 -18.71 -20.86
C ASN A 196 54.17 -19.31 -19.88
N HIS A 197 52.97 -19.78 -20.30
CA HIS A 197 52.67 -20.67 -21.43
C HIS A 197 51.13 -20.85 -21.66
N LYS A 198 50.70 -20.77 -22.94
CA LYS A 198 49.57 -21.41 -23.68
C LYS A 198 48.28 -21.87 -22.97
N GLN A 199 47.11 -21.48 -23.50
CA GLN A 199 46.41 -22.27 -24.54
C GLN A 199 45.21 -21.54 -25.18
N GLU A 200 45.18 -21.62 -26.52
CA GLU A 200 44.18 -21.14 -27.47
C GLU A 200 42.81 -21.83 -27.33
N LYS A 201 41.72 -21.12 -27.64
CA LYS A 201 40.73 -21.39 -28.72
C LYS A 201 39.91 -20.09 -28.91
N GLY A 202 39.67 -19.50 -30.07
CA GLY A 202 40.03 -19.76 -31.45
C GLY A 202 39.26 -18.77 -32.36
N LYS A 203 39.87 -18.48 -33.52
CA LYS A 203 39.27 -17.98 -34.79
C LYS A 203 38.72 -16.54 -34.78
N PHE A 204 39.43 -15.52 -35.30
CA PHE A 204 39.66 -15.19 -36.73
C PHE A 204 38.30 -15.04 -37.47
N ASN A 205 37.91 -13.92 -38.10
CA ASN A 205 38.73 -13.14 -39.02
C ASN A 205 38.10 -11.78 -39.40
N LYS A 206 39.03 -10.83 -39.64
CA LYS A 206 39.12 -9.85 -40.73
C LYS A 206 38.08 -8.73 -40.93
N ASN A 207 38.65 -7.52 -40.78
CA ASN A 207 38.71 -6.44 -41.78
C ASN A 207 37.40 -5.72 -42.13
N LYS A 208 37.34 -4.44 -42.47
CA LYS A 208 38.24 -3.27 -42.65
C LYS A 208 37.37 -2.38 -43.55
N PHE A 209 37.24 -1.09 -43.25
CA PHE A 209 36.97 0.06 -44.15
C PHE A 209 36.19 1.12 -43.36
N GLN A 210 36.81 2.24 -42.98
CA GLN A 210 37.04 3.49 -43.72
C GLN A 210 35.81 4.42 -43.78
N LYS A 211 36.08 5.66 -43.36
CA LYS A 211 35.21 6.84 -43.22
C LYS A 211 34.44 7.21 -44.50
N VAL A 212 33.27 7.85 -44.31
CA VAL A 212 32.73 9.12 -44.88
C VAL A 212 31.22 9.10 -44.55
N GLY A 213 30.60 10.00 -43.78
CA GLY A 213 30.29 11.42 -44.01
C GLY A 213 28.81 11.64 -43.61
N THR A 214 28.49 12.48 -42.62
CA THR A 214 27.78 13.78 -42.71
C THR A 214 26.34 13.77 -42.16
N GLY A 215 26.05 14.69 -41.22
CA GLY A 215 24.70 15.12 -40.74
C GLY A 215 24.41 14.76 -39.28
N LYS A 216 24.63 15.63 -38.28
CA LYS A 216 23.70 16.65 -37.71
C LYS A 216 22.38 16.00 -37.23
N ASP A 217 21.97 15.99 -35.96
CA ASP A 217 22.12 16.93 -34.84
C ASP A 217 21.97 16.20 -33.48
N ASP A 218 22.98 16.25 -32.61
CA ASP A 218 22.88 15.82 -31.21
C ASP A 218 22.73 17.05 -30.30
N LYS A 219 21.55 17.22 -29.70
CA LYS A 219 21.33 18.14 -28.58
C LYS A 219 21.88 17.52 -27.29
N GLU A 220 23.18 17.72 -27.06
CA GLU A 220 23.82 17.51 -25.76
C GLU A 220 23.22 18.42 -24.68
N ILE A 221 22.46 17.85 -23.74
CA ILE A 221 22.20 18.46 -22.44
C ILE A 221 23.47 18.27 -21.59
N LYS A 222 24.44 19.17 -21.77
CA LYS A 222 25.61 19.32 -20.90
C LYS A 222 25.22 20.05 -19.61
N ASN A 223 24.64 19.32 -18.66
CA ASN A 223 24.57 19.77 -17.27
C ASN A 223 25.87 19.38 -16.54
N ALA A 224 26.99 19.91 -17.02
CA ALA A 224 28.25 19.89 -16.29
C ALA A 224 28.19 21.01 -15.24
N ARG A 225 27.97 20.60 -13.99
CA ARG A 225 27.93 21.43 -12.78
C ARG A 225 29.03 22.51 -12.79
N ARG A 226 28.68 23.75 -13.16
CA ARG A 226 29.51 24.92 -12.87
C ARG A 226 29.57 25.07 -11.35
N LYS A 227 30.74 24.82 -10.77
CA LYS A 227 30.99 25.09 -9.35
C LYS A 227 31.17 26.60 -9.20
N GLU A 228 30.06 27.29 -9.00
CA GLU A 228 30.04 28.72 -8.68
C GLU A 228 30.04 28.91 -7.16
N CYS A 229 30.82 29.89 -6.68
CA CYS A 229 30.91 30.21 -5.26
C CYS A 229 29.73 31.09 -4.84
N TRP A 230 29.02 30.69 -3.79
CA TRP A 230 27.79 31.37 -3.34
C TRP A 230 28.07 32.64 -2.52
N GLU A 231 29.34 32.94 -2.24
CA GLU A 231 29.76 34.11 -1.47
C GLU A 231 30.37 35.21 -2.34
N CYS A 232 31.10 34.84 -3.41
CA CYS A 232 31.68 35.83 -4.33
C CYS A 232 31.19 35.72 -5.79
N GLY A 233 30.35 34.73 -6.11
CA GLY A 233 29.80 34.52 -7.45
C GLY A 233 30.80 34.04 -8.51
N LYS A 234 32.07 33.78 -8.15
CA LYS A 234 33.10 33.34 -9.11
C LYS A 234 33.05 31.82 -9.31
N GLU A 235 33.28 31.39 -10.55
CA GLU A 235 33.39 29.97 -10.91
C GLU A 235 34.77 29.41 -10.52
N GLY A 236 34.82 28.11 -10.18
CA GLY A 236 36.06 27.37 -9.93
C GLY A 236 36.28 26.90 -8.49
N HIS A 237 35.46 27.37 -7.54
CA HIS A 237 35.51 26.95 -6.12
C HIS A 237 34.12 27.02 -5.48
N PHE A 238 33.92 26.32 -4.37
CA PHE A 238 32.71 26.46 -3.54
C PHE A 238 32.94 27.46 -2.40
N ARG A 239 31.87 27.91 -1.73
CA ARG A 239 31.94 28.87 -0.61
C ARG A 239 33.00 28.52 0.45
N ALA A 240 33.16 27.23 0.77
CA ALA A 240 34.14 26.76 1.75
C ALA A 240 35.61 27.05 1.38
N GLU A 241 35.89 27.27 0.09
CA GLU A 241 37.22 27.51 -0.47
C GLU A 241 37.35 28.96 -0.97
N CYS A 242 36.42 29.85 -0.58
CA CYS A 242 36.40 31.23 -1.03
C CYS A 242 37.59 32.01 -0.45
N PRO A 243 38.47 32.61 -1.27
CA PRO A 243 39.61 33.39 -0.80
C PRO A 243 39.20 34.62 0.04
N GLY A 244 37.93 35.03 -0.03
CA GLY A 244 37.36 36.11 0.78
C GLY A 244 36.73 35.66 2.10
N ASN A 245 36.70 34.35 2.39
CA ASN A 245 36.12 33.81 3.61
C ASN A 245 37.17 33.80 4.73
N THR A 246 37.48 34.96 5.30
CA THR A 246 38.17 35.03 6.59
C THR A 246 37.16 34.71 7.68
N GLY A 247 36.92 33.42 7.93
CA GLY A 247 36.15 32.98 9.09
C GLY A 247 36.81 33.45 10.38
N ASN A 248 36.03 34.15 11.21
CA ASN A 248 36.37 34.49 12.59
C ASN A 248 37.02 33.30 13.31
N THR A 249 38.30 33.40 13.58
CA THR A 249 38.93 32.74 14.73
C THR A 249 38.94 33.73 15.87
N GLU A 250 37.90 33.70 16.70
CA GLU A 250 37.94 33.93 18.15
C GLU A 250 36.93 32.98 18.81
#